data_AF-A0A8C2FJ23-F1
#
_entry.id   AF-A0A8C2FJ23-F1
#
_cell.length_a   1.000
_cell.length_b   1.000
_cell.length_c   1.000
_cell.angle_alpha   90.00
_cell.angle_beta   90.00
_cell.angle_gamma   90.00
#
_symmetry.space_group_name_H-M   'P 1'
#
loop_
_entity.id
_entity.type
_entity.pdbx_description
1 polymer ?
#
loop_
_entity_poly.entity_id
_entity_poly.type
_entity_poly.pdbx_seq_one_letter_code
_entity_poly.pdbx_strand_id
1 'polypeptide(L)'
;MEACENNHLDTVRYLLRAGAIVSHKDVEGSTCLHLAAKTGHFGIVQHLLSTGLVDINCQDDGGWTAMIWATEYKHVDQVKLLLSKGADINIRDKVCVAGSTV
;
A
#
# COMPACT_ATOMS: atom_id res chain seq x y z
N MET A 1 8.99 -5.56 -6.15
CA MET A 1 9.02 -5.24 -4.71
C MET A 1 10.08 -4.20 -4.42
N GLU A 2 11.37 -4.53 -4.59
CA GLU A 2 12.50 -3.63 -4.30
C GLU A 2 12.44 -2.24 -4.98
N ALA A 3 11.99 -2.17 -6.24
CA ALA A 3 11.80 -0.89 -6.94
C ALA A 3 10.75 0.03 -6.25
N CYS A 4 9.73 -0.56 -5.61
CA CYS A 4 8.68 0.15 -4.89
C CYS A 4 9.16 0.63 -3.52
N GLU A 5 10.09 -0.09 -2.90
CA GLU A 5 10.68 0.24 -1.60
C GLU A 5 11.77 1.32 -1.72
N ASN A 6 12.50 1.37 -2.84
CA ASN A 6 13.64 2.27 -3.06
C ASN A 6 13.33 3.51 -3.94
N ASN A 7 12.06 3.86 -4.12
CA ASN A 7 11.62 5.01 -4.92
C ASN A 7 12.03 4.99 -6.41
N HIS A 8 12.18 3.80 -7.01
CA HIS A 8 12.55 3.68 -8.43
C HIS A 8 11.32 3.78 -9.34
N LEU A 9 10.70 4.96 -9.38
CA LEU A 9 9.43 5.19 -10.08
C LEU A 9 9.46 4.78 -11.56
N ASP A 10 10.54 5.09 -12.28
CA ASP A 10 10.65 4.75 -13.70
C ASP A 10 10.79 3.24 -13.92
N THR A 11 11.48 2.54 -13.03
CA THR A 11 11.56 1.07 -13.03
C THR A 11 10.18 0.47 -12.76
N VAL A 12 9.42 1.00 -11.80
CA VAL A 12 8.04 0.55 -11.53
C VAL A 12 7.16 0.73 -12.78
N ARG A 13 7.22 1.90 -13.41
CA ARG A 13 6.48 2.18 -14.66
C ARG A 13 6.85 1.20 -15.78
N TYR A 14 8.14 0.98 -15.98
CA TYR A 14 8.63 0.05 -17.00
C TYR A 14 8.12 -1.37 -16.74
N LEU A 15 8.23 -1.87 -15.50
CA LEU A 15 7.78 -3.20 -15.12
C LEU A 15 6.28 -3.38 -15.33
N LEU A 16 5.45 -2.40 -14.93
CA LEU A 16 4.00 -2.46 -15.16
C LEU A 16 3.66 -2.51 -16.66
N ARG A 17 4.37 -1.74 -17.50
CA ARG A 17 4.21 -1.79 -18.97
C ARG A 17 4.67 -3.12 -19.56
N ALA A 18 5.66 -3.77 -18.96
CA ALA A 18 6.13 -5.10 -19.34
C ALA A 18 5.23 -6.24 -18.85
N GLY A 19 4.10 -5.93 -18.19
CA GLY A 19 3.13 -6.93 -17.72
C GLY A 19 3.43 -7.49 -16.33
N ALA A 20 4.21 -6.79 -15.50
CA ALA A 20 4.41 -7.19 -14.12
C ALA A 20 3.07 -7.22 -13.35
N ILE A 21 2.90 -8.26 -12.54
CA ILE A 21 1.68 -8.47 -11.76
C ILE A 21 1.68 -7.53 -10.56
N VAL A 22 0.78 -6.54 -10.57
CA VAL A 22 0.71 -5.52 -9.52
C VAL A 22 0.22 -6.06 -8.17
N SER A 23 -0.55 -7.14 -8.20
CA SER A 23 -1.06 -7.84 -7.01
C SER A 23 -0.07 -8.84 -6.41
N HIS A 24 1.16 -8.93 -6.95
CA HIS A 24 2.19 -9.80 -6.39
C HIS A 24 2.49 -9.39 -4.93
N LYS A 25 2.59 -10.41 -4.08
CA LYS A 25 2.87 -10.27 -2.65
C LYS A 25 4.25 -10.84 -2.32
N ASP A 26 4.97 -10.20 -1.40
CA ASP A 26 6.18 -10.76 -0.81
C ASP A 26 5.86 -11.76 0.33
N VAL A 27 6.89 -12.16 1.07
CA VAL A 27 6.81 -13.14 2.17
C VAL A 27 6.02 -12.65 3.38
N GLU A 28 5.75 -11.35 3.50
CA GLU A 28 4.91 -10.76 4.55
C GLU A 28 3.50 -10.45 4.05
N GLY A 29 3.15 -10.87 2.83
CA GLY A 29 1.90 -10.55 2.19
C GLY A 29 1.83 -9.10 1.68
N SER A 30 2.95 -8.36 1.73
CA SER A 30 3.01 -6.96 1.31
C SER A 30 3.00 -6.84 -0.21
N THR A 31 2.30 -5.83 -0.74
CA THR A 31 2.25 -5.51 -2.17
C THR A 31 3.19 -4.34 -2.46
N CYS A 32 3.41 -4.02 -3.74
CA CYS A 32 4.12 -2.79 -4.12
C CYS A 32 3.48 -1.53 -3.50
N LEU A 33 2.16 -1.51 -3.33
CA LEU A 33 1.45 -0.39 -2.68
C LEU A 33 1.77 -0.32 -1.17
N HIS A 34 1.84 -1.45 -0.47
CA HIS A 34 2.25 -1.51 0.94
C HIS A 34 3.65 -0.93 1.15
N LEU A 35 4.62 -1.41 0.37
CA LEU A 35 6.01 -0.98 0.49
C LEU A 35 6.15 0.52 0.20
N ALA A 36 5.56 1.01 -0.88
CA ALA A 36 5.61 2.44 -1.23
C ALA A 36 4.90 3.33 -0.18
N ALA A 37 3.83 2.81 0.44
CA ALA A 37 3.12 3.51 1.49
C ALA A 37 3.91 3.58 2.80
N LYS A 38 4.54 2.48 3.21
CA LYS A 38 5.44 2.40 4.36
C LYS A 38 6.63 3.36 4.23
N THR A 39 7.27 3.39 3.07
CA THR A 39 8.50 4.18 2.83
C THR A 39 8.26 5.65 2.49
N GLY A 40 7.02 6.06 2.22
CA GLY A 40 6.71 7.46 1.93
C GLY A 40 6.89 7.87 0.46
N HIS A 41 7.00 6.91 -0.47
CA HIS A 41 7.20 7.18 -1.90
C HIS A 41 5.91 7.58 -2.62
N PHE A 42 5.49 8.83 -2.40
CA PHE A 42 4.21 9.37 -2.88
C PHE A 42 4.01 9.19 -4.39
N GLY A 43 5.06 9.43 -5.20
CA GLY A 43 4.96 9.30 -6.66
C GLY A 43 4.63 7.87 -7.12
N ILE A 44 5.14 6.86 -6.41
CA ILE A 44 4.83 5.44 -6.68
C ILE A 44 3.39 5.14 -6.26
N VAL A 45 2.98 5.56 -5.05
CA VAL A 45 1.58 5.40 -4.58
C VAL A 45 0.61 6.02 -5.58
N GLN A 46 0.84 7.27 -5.98
CA GLN A 46 0.01 7.97 -6.95
C GLN A 46 -0.06 7.25 -8.29
N HIS A 47 1.08 6.78 -8.80
CA HIS A 47 1.12 6.07 -10.07
C HIS A 47 0.35 4.74 -9.99
N LEU A 48 0.60 3.92 -8.96
CA LEU A 48 -0.10 2.66 -8.73
C LEU A 48 -1.61 2.84 -8.68
N LEU A 49 -2.10 3.80 -7.89
CA LEU A 49 -3.54 4.09 -7.79
C LEU A 49 -4.14 4.65 -9.09
N SER A 50 -3.34 5.34 -9.91
CA SER A 50 -3.80 5.85 -11.20
C SER A 50 -4.02 4.74 -12.25
N THR A 51 -3.41 3.57 -12.07
CA THR A 51 -3.60 2.45 -13.00
C THR A 51 -4.98 1.80 -12.90
N GLY A 52 -5.66 1.92 -11.75
CA GLY A 52 -6.92 1.23 -11.48
C GLY A 52 -6.80 -0.30 -11.35
N LEU A 53 -5.58 -0.85 -11.39
CA LEU A 53 -5.32 -2.30 -11.31
C LEU A 53 -5.03 -2.77 -9.88
N VAL A 54 -4.95 -1.83 -8.93
CA VAL A 54 -4.53 -2.09 -7.55
C VAL A 54 -5.74 -2.15 -6.66
N ASP A 55 -5.84 -3.22 -5.87
CA ASP A 55 -6.75 -3.25 -4.73
C ASP A 55 -6.17 -2.38 -3.60
N ILE A 56 -6.77 -1.21 -3.41
CA ILE A 56 -6.36 -0.22 -2.41
C ILE A 56 -6.56 -0.71 -0.96
N ASN A 57 -7.47 -1.67 -0.77
CA ASN A 57 -7.87 -2.20 0.53
C ASN A 57 -7.26 -3.58 0.81
N CYS A 58 -6.38 -4.06 -0.06
CA CYS A 58 -5.64 -5.30 0.15
C CYS A 58 -4.95 -5.25 1.52
N GLN A 59 -5.04 -6.35 2.27
CA GLN A 59 -4.32 -6.54 3.52
C GLN A 59 -3.07 -7.38 3.31
N ASP A 60 -2.01 -7.05 4.02
CA ASP A 60 -0.85 -7.93 4.22
C ASP A 60 -1.15 -9.03 5.25
N ASP A 61 -0.14 -9.85 5.60
CA ASP A 61 -0.34 -10.96 6.51
C ASP A 61 -0.64 -10.51 7.95
N GLY A 62 -0.28 -9.28 8.32
CA GLY A 62 -0.63 -8.62 9.59
C GLY A 62 -2.04 -8.00 9.59
N GLY A 63 -2.73 -8.01 8.45
CA GLY A 63 -4.00 -7.31 8.29
C GLY A 63 -3.85 -5.81 8.00
N TRP A 64 -2.64 -5.33 7.75
CA TRP A 64 -2.39 -3.92 7.50
C TRP A 64 -2.66 -3.61 6.03
N THR A 65 -3.34 -2.48 5.79
CA THR A 65 -3.52 -1.91 4.45
C THR A 65 -2.45 -0.87 4.19
N ALA A 66 -2.33 -0.44 2.92
CA ALA A 66 -1.43 0.66 2.56
C ALA A 66 -1.73 1.94 3.35
N MET A 67 -2.99 2.18 3.70
CA MET A 67 -3.36 3.33 4.55
C MET A 67 -2.85 3.19 5.97
N ILE A 68 -2.94 2.01 6.58
CA ILE A 68 -2.42 1.76 7.93
C ILE A 68 -0.91 2.01 7.95
N TRP A 69 -0.17 1.47 6.98
CA TRP A 69 1.26 1.73 6.82
C TRP A 69 1.57 3.23 6.66
N ALA A 70 0.88 3.94 5.76
CA ALA A 70 1.10 5.38 5.57
C ALA A 70 0.78 6.20 6.84
N THR A 71 -0.22 5.77 7.62
CA THR A 71 -0.62 6.44 8.86
C THR A 71 0.42 6.24 9.96
N GLU A 72 0.86 5.00 10.18
CA GLU A 72 1.88 4.65 11.19
C GLU A 72 3.18 5.43 10.97
N TYR A 73 3.59 5.56 9.71
CA TYR A 73 4.81 6.29 9.33
C TYR A 73 4.58 7.78 9.05
N LYS A 74 3.39 8.31 9.35
CA LYS A 74 3.04 9.75 9.30
C LYS A 74 3.12 10.40 7.91
N HIS A 75 2.88 9.62 6.85
CA HIS A 75 2.85 10.11 5.46
C HIS A 75 1.50 10.74 5.12
N VAL A 76 1.23 11.90 5.72
CA VAL A 76 -0.09 12.58 5.68
C VAL A 76 -0.64 12.78 4.25
N ASP A 77 0.21 13.18 3.30
CA ASP A 77 -0.24 13.44 1.93
C ASP A 77 -0.62 12.14 1.20
N GLN A 78 0.03 11.03 1.53
CA GLN A 78 -0.39 9.73 1.01
C GLN A 78 -1.70 9.25 1.63
N VAL A 79 -1.91 9.46 2.92
CA VAL A 79 -3.19 9.13 3.58
C VAL A 79 -4.33 9.91 2.92
N LYS A 80 -4.16 11.21 2.69
CA LYS A 80 -5.14 12.04 1.96
C LYS A 80 -5.39 11.50 0.55
N LEU A 81 -4.33 11.12 -0.17
CA LEU A 81 -4.46 10.55 -1.51
C LEU A 81 -5.24 9.23 -1.48
N LEU A 82 -4.91 8.31 -0.57
CA LEU A 82 -5.59 7.03 -0.42
C LEU A 82 -7.07 7.22 -0.08
N LEU A 83 -7.41 8.14 0.83
CA LEU A 83 -8.80 8.52 1.14
C LEU A 83 -9.52 9.08 -0.09
N SER A 84 -8.86 9.96 -0.86
CA SER A 84 -9.45 10.52 -2.08
C SER A 84 -9.72 9.46 -3.17
N LYS A 85 -9.03 8.31 -3.09
CA LYS A 85 -9.20 7.16 -3.97
C LYS A 85 -10.13 6.09 -3.42
N GLY A 86 -10.80 6.35 -2.29
CA GLY A 86 -11.82 5.46 -1.73
C GLY A 86 -11.28 4.31 -0.87
N ALA A 87 -10.09 4.47 -0.30
CA ALA A 87 -9.60 3.53 0.70
C ALA A 87 -10.52 3.52 1.94
N ASP A 88 -10.81 2.32 2.46
CA ASP A 88 -11.70 2.13 3.61
C ASP A 88 -10.93 2.33 4.92
N ILE A 89 -11.34 3.33 5.68
CA ILE A 89 -10.77 3.68 6.98
C ILE A 89 -11.16 2.69 8.10
N ASN A 90 -12.17 1.85 7.88
CA ASN A 90 -12.69 0.94 8.91
C ASN A 90 -11.96 -0.41 8.92
N ILE A 91 -11.07 -0.66 7.95
CA ILE A 91 -10.27 -1.89 7.93
C ILE A 91 -9.28 -1.84 9.09
N ARG A 92 -9.30 -2.90 9.90
CA ARG A 92 -8.45 -3.05 11.08
C ARG A 92 -7.40 -4.12 10.83
N ASP A 93 -6.29 -3.98 11.54
CA ASP A 93 -5.28 -5.02 11.62
C ASP A 93 -5.80 -6.27 12.33
N LYS A 94 -5.02 -7.36 12.26
CA LYS A 94 -5.35 -8.60 12.97
C LYS A 94 -5.10 -8.52 14.48
N VAL A 95 -4.50 -7.43 14.99
CA VAL A 95 -4.02 -7.33 16.39
C VAL A 95 -5.16 -6.94 17.35
N CYS A 96 -6.31 -6.48 16.86
CA CYS A 96 -7.42 -5.99 17.71
C CYS A 96 -8.43 -7.06 18.21
N VAL A 97 -8.12 -8.36 18.25
CA VAL A 97 -9.03 -9.41 18.81
C VAL A 97 -8.53 -10.11 20.07
N ALA A 98 -7.53 -9.57 20.75
CA ALA A 98 -7.12 -10.05 22.08
C ALA A 98 -7.01 -8.89 23.09
N GLY A 99 -8.13 -8.24 23.46
CA GLY A 99 -8.09 -7.38 24.66
C GLY A 99 -9.11 -6.25 24.87
N SER A 100 -10.23 -6.15 24.14
CA SER A 100 -11.24 -5.13 24.49
C SER A 100 -12.66 -5.67 24.35
N THR A 101 -13.01 -6.55 25.28
CA THR A 101 -14.39 -6.67 25.78
C THR A 101 -14.60 -5.65 26.89
N VAL A 102 -15.71 -4.92 26.75
CA VAL A 102 -16.35 -3.91 27.62
C VAL A 102 -15.73 -2.52 27.70
#